data_AF-A0AA92UL29-F1
#
_entry.id   AF-A0AA92UL29-F1
#
_cell.length_a   1.000
_cell.length_b   1.000
_cell.length_c   1.000
_cell.angle_alpha   90.00
_cell.angle_beta   90.00
_cell.angle_gamma   90.00
#
_symmetry.space_group_name_H-M   'P 1'
#
loop_
_entity.id
_entity.type
_entity.pdbx_description
1 polymer ?
#
loop_
_entity_poly.entity_id
_entity_poly.type
_entity_poly.pdbx_seq_one_letter_code
_entity_poly.pdbx_strand_id
1 'polypeptide(L)'
;MIYRRLNINLTQYCYYKSHLDDLDKGKYRGWLVTTSAKLRFYALRIKACHDEVDRQNVQVEFLDEAKKWDLFDYEYKQYYLPHLDVLFKIGAVKAFESECVRLSRFKDNSYMLCFQTYLAHNAFDYEKMVEYESKNTDTSDESQLVSLLNLLCAYEASGEKEKMKPIVAKLLEYKKKGIIHIEMYRDLMHYYDEILCDKVAGDRLADEIVKMKLARFGDFLNLLDVAFMHYRREGNQAKINTLLDKILSDNDLMQHGENQLITRIKLMYVIFDNGYKWQEYSLKLFFDRERYLKCSYRVGALFVKESLRLIRDVNALTGKGLQQNLLSDMFVDFSRNCERYLSEIDSDLATLDERFLYRYISLLMLKQELLKFMADDDLVLVRKNNDEIFERIRARCEHNGNQRELLHFLVVQIDDILSMNKQILDYVSANKQFTLSQKFIDYKSHWDAYFNYAENLICDVVKILQSRNYDKSLAYYVLYTAYFYNLIGNGKRSVFFLSQFERYGVDLKNWTVPIQDLYAKIAISKTSKI
;
A
#
# COMPACT_ATOMS: atom_id res chain seq x y z
N MET A 1 -19.36 -6.66 46.79
CA MET A 1 -19.27 -6.99 45.34
C MET A 1 -17.91 -6.63 44.71
N ILE A 2 -17.32 -5.49 45.07
CA ILE A 2 -16.01 -5.03 44.56
C ILE A 2 -14.82 -5.94 44.97
N TYR A 3 -14.80 -6.42 46.22
CA TYR A 3 -13.74 -7.32 46.71
C TYR A 3 -13.74 -8.73 46.10
N ARG A 4 -14.89 -9.25 45.66
CA ARG A 4 -14.96 -10.54 44.93
C ARG A 4 -14.42 -10.45 43.50
N ARG A 5 -14.53 -9.29 42.84
CA ARG A 5 -14.01 -9.06 41.47
C ARG A 5 -12.48 -8.95 41.42
N LEU A 6 -11.86 -8.34 42.44
CA LEU A 6 -10.39 -8.21 42.52
C LEU A 6 -9.68 -9.55 42.68
N ASN A 7 -10.21 -10.44 43.53
CA ASN A 7 -9.64 -11.78 43.72
C ASN A 7 -9.76 -12.64 42.45
N ILE A 8 -10.90 -12.59 41.76
CA ILE A 8 -11.10 -13.33 40.49
C ILE A 8 -10.13 -12.85 39.41
N ASN A 9 -9.88 -11.53 39.31
CA ASN A 9 -8.94 -10.96 38.33
C ASN A 9 -7.47 -11.34 38.58
N LEU A 10 -7.07 -11.56 39.85
CA LEU A 10 -5.72 -11.97 40.22
C LEU A 10 -5.50 -13.48 39.97
N THR A 11 -6.48 -14.32 40.32
CA THR A 11 -6.39 -15.77 40.04
C THR A 11 -6.43 -16.05 38.55
N GLN A 12 -7.21 -15.28 37.78
CA GLN A 12 -7.22 -15.32 36.30
C GLN A 12 -5.88 -14.91 35.69
N TYR A 13 -5.22 -13.87 36.22
CA TYR A 13 -3.90 -13.44 35.74
C TYR A 13 -2.85 -14.54 35.93
N CYS A 14 -2.82 -15.19 37.09
CA CYS A 14 -1.89 -16.28 37.36
C CYS A 14 -2.15 -17.51 36.49
N TYR A 15 -3.43 -17.85 36.23
CA TYR A 15 -3.79 -18.99 35.38
C TYR A 15 -3.38 -18.78 33.92
N TYR A 16 -3.71 -17.63 33.32
CA TYR A 16 -3.38 -17.37 31.92
C TYR A 16 -1.87 -17.19 31.67
N LYS A 17 -1.12 -16.68 32.66
CA LYS A 17 0.35 -16.60 32.57
C LYS A 17 1.04 -17.97 32.61
N SER A 18 0.36 -18.99 33.14
CA SER A 18 0.91 -20.35 33.33
C SER A 18 0.41 -21.39 32.30
N HIS A 19 -0.58 -21.05 31.46
CA HIS A 19 -1.23 -21.99 30.54
C HIS A 19 -1.40 -21.42 29.12
N LEU A 20 -0.34 -20.82 28.55
CA LEU A 20 -0.33 -20.25 27.19
C LEU A 20 -0.75 -21.26 26.10
N ASP A 21 -0.34 -22.53 26.23
CA ASP A 21 -0.72 -23.60 25.29
C ASP A 21 -2.24 -23.90 25.27
N ASP A 22 -2.93 -23.68 26.39
CA ASP A 22 -4.39 -23.86 26.47
C ASP A 22 -5.13 -22.66 25.85
N LEU A 23 -4.51 -21.45 25.88
CA LEU A 23 -5.00 -20.27 25.15
C LEU A 23 -4.95 -20.51 23.64
N ASP A 24 -3.83 -21.04 23.12
CA ASP A 24 -3.65 -21.30 21.68
C ASP A 24 -4.58 -22.40 21.16
N LYS A 25 -4.99 -23.34 22.02
CA LYS A 25 -5.86 -24.48 21.66
C LYS A 25 -7.35 -24.26 21.93
N GLY A 26 -7.75 -23.07 22.40
CA GLY A 26 -9.16 -22.74 22.66
C GLY A 26 -9.85 -23.60 23.73
N LYS A 27 -9.10 -24.27 24.61
CA LYS A 27 -9.65 -25.19 25.63
C LYS A 27 -9.98 -24.45 26.92
N TYR A 28 -11.18 -23.88 27.02
CA TYR A 28 -11.65 -23.25 28.27
C TYR A 28 -12.41 -24.26 29.14
N ARG A 29 -11.99 -24.45 30.40
CA ARG A 29 -12.83 -25.11 31.42
C ARG A 29 -14.01 -24.19 31.73
N GLY A 30 -15.24 -24.71 31.59
CA GLY A 30 -16.51 -23.94 31.55
C GLY A 30 -16.91 -23.14 32.80
N TRP A 31 -16.05 -22.95 33.79
CA TRP A 31 -16.37 -22.26 35.06
C TRP A 31 -15.82 -20.83 35.17
N LEU A 32 -15.16 -20.30 34.13
CA LEU A 32 -14.40 -19.03 34.19
C LEU A 32 -14.68 -18.04 33.03
N VAL A 33 -15.86 -18.12 32.41
CA VAL A 33 -16.19 -17.37 31.19
C VAL A 33 -17.06 -16.15 31.49
N THR A 34 -16.51 -15.16 32.20
CA THR A 34 -17.14 -13.83 32.26
C THR A 34 -16.77 -13.01 31.03
N THR A 35 -17.65 -12.11 30.58
CA THR A 35 -17.38 -11.19 29.44
C THR A 35 -16.05 -10.45 29.61
N SER A 36 -15.77 -9.93 30.81
CA SER A 36 -14.52 -9.22 31.09
C SER A 36 -13.28 -10.12 31.00
N ALA A 37 -13.39 -11.42 31.33
CA ALA A 37 -12.30 -12.38 31.15
C ALA A 37 -12.03 -12.66 29.66
N LYS A 38 -13.09 -12.74 28.83
CA LYS A 38 -12.98 -12.89 27.37
C LYS A 38 -12.36 -11.65 26.72
N LEU A 39 -12.77 -10.45 27.11
CA LEU A 39 -12.15 -9.19 26.64
C LEU A 39 -10.64 -9.17 26.94
N ARG A 40 -10.26 -9.55 28.16
CA ARG A 40 -8.85 -9.59 28.57
C ARG A 40 -8.07 -10.69 27.85
N PHE A 41 -8.68 -11.84 27.59
CA PHE A 41 -8.10 -12.90 26.76
C PHE A 41 -7.74 -12.37 25.37
N TYR A 42 -8.67 -11.73 24.67
CA TYR A 42 -8.40 -11.19 23.34
C TYR A 42 -7.35 -10.08 23.37
N ALA A 43 -7.39 -9.18 24.35
CA ALA A 43 -6.37 -8.15 24.51
C ALA A 43 -4.95 -8.74 24.68
N LEU A 44 -4.82 -9.84 25.43
CA LEU A 44 -3.54 -10.55 25.58
C LEU A 44 -3.13 -11.27 24.28
N ARG A 45 -4.07 -11.92 23.60
CA ARG A 45 -3.82 -12.62 22.33
C ARG A 45 -3.36 -11.66 21.23
N ILE A 46 -4.04 -10.53 21.06
CA ILE A 46 -3.66 -9.46 20.12
C ILE A 46 -2.26 -8.93 20.44
N LYS A 47 -1.95 -8.74 21.72
CA LYS A 47 -0.62 -8.27 22.16
C LYS A 47 0.48 -9.31 21.93
N ALA A 48 0.15 -10.59 21.98
CA ALA A 48 1.09 -11.69 21.72
C ALA A 48 1.40 -11.87 20.23
N CYS A 49 0.57 -11.36 19.32
CA CYS A 49 0.82 -11.42 17.88
C CYS A 49 2.10 -10.67 17.49
N HIS A 50 3.10 -11.43 17.04
CA HIS A 50 4.36 -10.91 16.55
C HIS A 50 4.25 -10.37 15.12
N ASP A 51 3.47 -11.03 14.28
CA ASP A 51 3.22 -10.65 12.89
C ASP A 51 1.98 -9.73 12.77
N GLU A 52 2.02 -8.81 11.81
CA GLU A 52 0.92 -7.87 11.60
C GLU A 52 -0.31 -8.55 11.00
N VAL A 53 -0.14 -9.49 10.07
CA VAL A 53 -1.24 -10.22 9.43
C VAL A 53 -1.99 -11.03 10.48
N ASP A 54 -1.26 -11.74 11.34
CA ASP A 54 -1.86 -12.48 12.45
C ASP A 54 -2.60 -11.55 13.42
N ARG A 55 -2.01 -10.39 13.74
CA ARG A 55 -2.67 -9.40 14.61
C ARG A 55 -3.98 -8.92 14.00
N GLN A 56 -3.99 -8.57 12.71
CA GLN A 56 -5.20 -8.12 12.02
C GLN A 56 -6.28 -9.22 12.03
N ASN A 57 -5.92 -10.47 11.75
CA ASN A 57 -6.85 -11.61 11.80
C ASN A 57 -7.49 -11.75 13.19
N VAL A 58 -6.67 -11.72 14.25
CA VAL A 58 -7.16 -11.84 15.64
C VAL A 58 -8.00 -10.64 16.06
N GLN A 59 -7.66 -9.43 15.62
CA GLN A 59 -8.45 -8.22 15.90
C GLN A 59 -9.83 -8.30 15.22
N VAL A 60 -9.90 -8.76 13.97
CA VAL A 60 -11.17 -8.96 13.27
C VAL A 60 -12.02 -10.02 13.96
N GLU A 61 -11.42 -11.16 14.32
CA GLU A 61 -12.09 -12.22 15.10
C GLU A 61 -12.62 -11.68 16.43
N PHE A 62 -11.82 -10.88 17.13
CA PHE A 62 -12.22 -10.22 18.37
C PHE A 62 -13.44 -9.32 18.18
N LEU A 63 -13.45 -8.47 17.14
CA LEU A 63 -14.57 -7.57 16.88
C LEU A 63 -15.87 -8.36 16.60
N ASP A 64 -15.79 -9.45 15.83
CA ASP A 64 -16.96 -10.27 15.52
C ASP A 64 -17.52 -10.99 16.75
N GLU A 65 -16.66 -11.46 17.64
CA GLU A 65 -17.07 -12.06 18.91
C GLU A 65 -17.61 -11.03 19.90
N ALA A 66 -16.92 -9.89 20.05
CA ALA A 66 -17.29 -8.85 21.01
C ALA A 66 -18.65 -8.20 20.69
N LYS A 67 -19.05 -8.15 19.41
CA LYS A 67 -20.39 -7.70 19.00
C LYS A 67 -21.53 -8.54 19.56
N LYS A 68 -21.26 -9.80 19.91
CA LYS A 68 -22.26 -10.73 20.48
C LYS A 68 -22.46 -10.52 21.98
N TRP A 69 -21.62 -9.69 22.61
CA TRP A 69 -21.63 -9.47 24.05
C TRP A 69 -22.30 -8.15 24.40
N ASP A 70 -23.03 -8.14 25.51
CA ASP A 70 -23.53 -6.90 26.11
C ASP A 70 -22.41 -6.27 26.94
N LEU A 71 -21.82 -5.21 26.40
CA LEU A 71 -20.66 -4.52 26.96
C LEU A 71 -21.08 -3.20 27.63
N PHE A 72 -20.52 -2.96 28.81
CA PHE A 72 -20.64 -1.65 29.44
C PHE A 72 -19.83 -0.59 28.68
N ASP A 73 -20.17 0.69 28.85
CA ASP A 73 -19.48 1.79 28.17
C ASP A 73 -17.98 1.84 28.45
N TYR A 74 -17.55 1.50 29.67
CA TYR A 74 -16.12 1.41 29.99
C TYR A 74 -15.44 0.26 29.23
N GLU A 75 -16.14 -0.86 28.98
CA GLU A 75 -15.59 -2.00 28.24
C GLU A 75 -15.46 -1.69 26.77
N TYR A 76 -16.43 -0.96 26.19
CA TYR A 76 -16.30 -0.43 24.84
C TYR A 76 -15.08 0.47 24.71
N LYS A 77 -14.92 1.45 25.59
CA LYS A 77 -13.79 2.40 25.56
C LYS A 77 -12.44 1.73 25.77
N GLN A 78 -12.38 0.75 26.68
CA GLN A 78 -11.11 0.12 27.06
C GLN A 78 -10.67 -1.00 26.11
N TYR A 79 -11.60 -1.76 25.53
CA TYR A 79 -11.28 -2.97 24.79
C TYR A 79 -11.76 -2.97 23.35
N TYR A 80 -12.93 -2.41 23.04
CA TYR A 80 -13.52 -2.49 21.70
C TYR A 80 -12.99 -1.38 20.78
N LEU A 81 -13.16 -0.11 21.19
CA LEU A 81 -12.74 1.05 20.38
C LEU A 81 -11.26 1.00 19.99
N PRO A 82 -10.30 0.65 20.86
CA PRO A 82 -8.87 0.62 20.50
C PRO A 82 -8.51 -0.39 19.41
N HIS A 83 -9.42 -1.29 19.02
CA HIS A 83 -9.19 -2.30 17.99
C HIS A 83 -10.09 -2.11 16.76
N LEU A 84 -10.97 -1.11 16.76
CA LEU A 84 -11.92 -0.90 15.67
C LEU A 84 -11.24 -0.37 14.39
N ASP A 85 -10.13 0.36 14.55
CA ASP A 85 -9.31 0.89 13.45
C ASP A 85 -8.76 -0.18 12.51
N VAL A 86 -8.68 -1.44 12.97
CA VAL A 86 -8.27 -2.57 12.13
C VAL A 86 -9.14 -2.68 10.88
N LEU A 87 -10.44 -2.38 10.97
CA LEU A 87 -11.35 -2.47 9.82
C LEU A 87 -10.96 -1.46 8.73
N PHE A 88 -10.52 -0.27 9.14
CA PHE A 88 -9.97 0.71 8.20
C PHE A 88 -8.63 0.24 7.63
N LYS A 89 -7.73 -0.27 8.48
CA LYS A 89 -6.39 -0.75 8.09
C LYS A 89 -6.42 -1.93 7.11
N ILE A 90 -7.43 -2.79 7.17
CA ILE A 90 -7.60 -3.89 6.21
C ILE A 90 -8.39 -3.48 4.95
N GLY A 91 -8.91 -2.24 4.94
CA GLY A 91 -9.63 -1.64 3.82
C GLY A 91 -11.15 -1.87 3.83
N ALA A 92 -11.72 -2.43 4.91
CA ALA A 92 -13.15 -2.65 5.10
C ALA A 92 -13.89 -1.38 5.56
N VAL A 93 -13.74 -0.29 4.81
CA VAL A 93 -14.20 1.06 5.21
C VAL A 93 -15.70 1.12 5.45
N LYS A 94 -16.52 0.43 4.65
CA LYS A 94 -17.98 0.38 4.81
C LYS A 94 -18.39 -0.31 6.12
N ALA A 95 -17.69 -1.38 6.50
CA ALA A 95 -17.92 -2.05 7.78
C ALA A 95 -17.46 -1.17 8.95
N PHE A 96 -16.33 -0.49 8.79
CA PHE A 96 -15.81 0.48 9.75
C PHE A 96 -16.78 1.65 9.98
N GLU A 97 -17.31 2.25 8.91
CA GLU A 97 -18.32 3.31 8.95
C GLU A 97 -19.60 2.83 9.65
N SER A 98 -20.07 1.63 9.31
CA SER A 98 -21.26 1.04 9.93
C SER A 98 -21.09 0.86 11.44
N GLU A 99 -19.90 0.44 11.90
CA GLU A 99 -19.58 0.37 13.31
C GLU A 99 -19.51 1.74 13.97
N CYS A 100 -18.96 2.74 13.29
CA CYS A 100 -18.94 4.12 13.79
C CYS A 100 -20.36 4.67 13.99
N VAL A 101 -21.28 4.40 13.05
CA VAL A 101 -22.69 4.77 13.15
C VAL A 101 -23.38 4.04 14.33
N ARG A 102 -23.16 2.72 14.44
CA ARG A 102 -23.68 1.90 15.55
C ARG A 102 -23.23 2.42 16.92
N LEU A 103 -22.00 2.94 17.00
CA LEU A 103 -21.37 3.44 18.21
C LEU A 103 -21.46 4.97 18.38
N SER A 104 -22.42 5.61 17.70
CA SER A 104 -22.65 7.07 17.73
C SER A 104 -22.84 7.66 19.13
N ARG A 105 -23.26 6.88 20.12
CA ARG A 105 -23.29 7.30 21.53
C ARG A 105 -21.91 7.70 22.09
N PHE A 106 -20.82 7.27 21.44
CA PHE A 106 -19.44 7.63 21.77
C PHE A 106 -18.86 8.71 20.84
N LYS A 107 -19.67 9.42 20.05
CA LYS A 107 -19.21 10.38 19.01
C LYS A 107 -18.14 11.38 19.48
N ASP A 108 -18.18 11.80 20.75
CA ASP A 108 -17.27 12.79 21.33
C ASP A 108 -16.05 12.15 22.01
N ASN A 109 -15.90 10.82 21.94
CA ASN A 109 -14.71 10.11 22.40
C ASN A 109 -13.55 10.29 21.42
N SER A 110 -12.31 10.35 21.93
CA SER A 110 -11.11 10.56 21.12
C SER A 110 -10.90 9.53 20.02
N TYR A 111 -11.16 8.24 20.29
CA TYR A 111 -11.12 7.21 19.24
C TYR A 111 -12.14 7.49 18.14
N MET A 112 -13.37 7.86 18.50
CA MET A 112 -14.43 8.12 17.52
C MET A 112 -14.12 9.35 16.67
N LEU A 113 -13.56 10.41 17.25
CA LEU A 113 -13.10 11.58 16.49
C LEU A 113 -11.99 11.19 15.51
N CYS A 114 -11.01 10.41 15.94
CA CYS A 114 -9.96 9.89 15.07
C CYS A 114 -10.52 9.01 13.93
N PHE A 115 -11.54 8.19 14.21
CA PHE A 115 -12.22 7.39 13.20
C PHE A 115 -12.96 8.23 12.17
N GLN A 116 -13.60 9.33 12.61
CA GLN A 116 -14.19 10.29 11.68
C GLN A 116 -13.13 10.97 10.81
N THR A 117 -11.93 11.25 11.35
CA THR A 117 -10.79 11.71 10.55
C THR A 117 -10.40 10.69 9.48
N TYR A 118 -10.37 9.38 9.78
CA TYR A 118 -10.06 8.34 8.80
C TYR A 118 -11.12 8.23 7.68
N LEU A 119 -12.41 8.35 8.04
CA LEU A 119 -13.50 8.36 7.07
C LEU A 119 -13.43 9.60 6.16
N ALA A 120 -13.14 10.77 6.74
CA ALA A 120 -12.93 12.00 6.00
C ALA A 120 -11.72 11.88 5.05
N HIS A 121 -10.62 11.27 5.50
CA HIS A 121 -9.46 10.98 4.66
C HIS A 121 -9.79 10.06 3.48
N ASN A 122 -10.53 8.95 3.71
CA ASN A 122 -11.00 8.07 2.63
C ASN A 122 -11.86 8.81 1.62
N ALA A 123 -12.65 9.78 2.09
CA ALA A 123 -13.55 10.55 1.26
C ALA A 123 -12.87 11.77 0.59
N PHE A 124 -11.57 12.02 0.82
CA PHE A 124 -10.85 13.23 0.37
C PHE A 124 -11.39 14.55 0.95
N ASP A 125 -11.89 14.52 2.18
CA ASP A 125 -12.50 15.66 2.87
C ASP A 125 -11.58 16.21 3.97
N TYR A 126 -10.50 16.87 3.55
CA TYR A 126 -9.45 17.35 4.45
C TYR A 126 -9.91 18.51 5.35
N GLU A 127 -10.91 19.29 4.94
CA GLU A 127 -11.54 20.30 5.79
C GLU A 127 -12.23 19.66 7.00
N LYS A 128 -13.00 18.58 6.78
CA LYS A 128 -13.61 17.82 7.89
C LYS A 128 -12.58 17.12 8.77
N MET A 129 -11.47 16.64 8.21
CA MET A 129 -10.37 16.09 9.02
C MET A 129 -9.91 17.14 10.05
N VAL A 130 -9.65 18.37 9.62
CA VAL A 130 -9.26 19.47 10.52
C VAL A 130 -10.36 19.78 11.54
N GLU A 131 -11.63 19.79 11.11
CA GLU A 131 -12.77 19.99 12.01
C GLU A 131 -12.83 18.93 13.12
N TYR A 132 -12.66 17.64 12.80
CA TYR A 132 -12.70 16.57 13.79
C TYR A 132 -11.52 16.62 14.74
N GLU A 133 -10.30 16.86 14.24
CA GLU A 133 -9.11 16.99 15.08
C GLU A 133 -9.22 18.18 16.04
N SER A 134 -9.85 19.29 15.63
CA SER A 134 -10.06 20.45 16.50
C SER A 134 -10.94 20.18 17.72
N LYS A 135 -11.75 19.11 17.68
CA LYS A 135 -12.64 18.69 18.77
C LYS A 135 -11.99 17.66 19.70
N ASN A 136 -10.79 17.18 19.37
CA ASN A 136 -10.11 16.15 20.18
C ASN A 136 -9.53 16.77 21.45
N THR A 137 -10.05 16.34 22.60
CA THR A 137 -9.63 16.83 23.93
C THR A 137 -8.68 15.87 24.65
N ASP A 138 -8.28 14.76 24.04
CA ASP A 138 -7.42 13.74 24.66
C ASP A 138 -5.98 14.23 24.75
N THR A 139 -5.48 14.38 25.96
CA THR A 139 -4.15 14.96 26.24
C THR A 139 -3.04 13.91 26.30
N SER A 140 -3.31 12.65 25.98
CA SER A 140 -2.26 11.61 25.95
C SER A 140 -1.26 11.89 24.84
N ASP A 141 0.02 11.60 25.10
CA ASP A 141 1.08 11.83 24.12
C ASP A 141 0.83 11.06 22.80
N GLU A 142 0.27 9.86 22.87
CA GLU A 142 -0.09 9.04 21.70
C GLU A 142 -1.22 9.68 20.89
N SER A 143 -2.33 10.06 21.52
CA SER A 143 -3.46 10.71 20.82
C SER A 143 -3.07 12.05 20.22
N GLN A 144 -2.29 12.85 20.95
CA GLN A 144 -1.83 14.16 20.48
C GLN A 144 -0.87 14.01 19.30
N LEU A 145 0.03 13.02 19.32
CA LEU A 145 0.90 12.72 18.18
C LEU A 145 0.08 12.36 16.94
N VAL A 146 -0.88 11.43 17.05
CA VAL A 146 -1.75 11.05 15.93
C VAL A 146 -2.52 12.25 15.40
N SER A 147 -3.06 13.09 16.28
CA SER A 147 -3.78 14.32 15.89
C SER A 147 -2.89 15.28 15.10
N LEU A 148 -1.65 15.49 15.53
CA LEU A 148 -0.68 16.32 14.81
C LEU A 148 -0.35 15.76 13.42
N LEU A 149 -0.19 14.44 13.29
CA LEU A 149 0.06 13.79 11.99
C LEU A 149 -1.14 13.93 11.05
N ASN A 150 -2.36 13.74 11.56
CA ASN A 150 -3.59 13.93 10.79
C ASN A 150 -3.76 15.39 10.31
N LEU A 151 -3.49 16.37 11.18
CA LEU A 151 -3.52 17.79 10.82
C LEU A 151 -2.45 18.14 9.78
N LEU A 152 -1.24 17.61 9.93
CA LEU A 152 -0.17 17.83 8.96
C LEU A 152 -0.57 17.29 7.58
N CYS A 153 -1.08 16.05 7.52
CA CYS A 153 -1.59 15.45 6.30
C CYS A 153 -2.69 16.31 5.65
N ALA A 154 -3.64 16.82 6.43
CA ALA A 154 -4.71 17.67 5.91
C ALA A 154 -4.19 19.01 5.39
N TYR A 155 -3.30 19.68 6.12
CA TYR A 155 -2.71 20.95 5.66
C TYR A 155 -1.81 20.79 4.45
N GLU A 156 -1.08 19.68 4.35
CA GLU A 156 -0.27 19.37 3.17
C GLU A 156 -1.17 19.15 1.95
N ALA A 157 -2.19 18.29 2.06
CA ALA A 157 -3.14 18.00 0.99
C ALA A 157 -3.87 19.25 0.49
N SER A 158 -4.25 20.15 1.41
CA SER A 158 -4.89 21.44 1.09
C SER A 158 -3.90 22.54 0.67
N GLY A 159 -2.59 22.31 0.74
CA GLY A 159 -1.55 23.28 0.36
C GLY A 159 -1.33 24.42 1.35
N GLU A 160 -1.75 24.27 2.61
CA GLU A 160 -1.70 25.27 3.68
C GLU A 160 -0.34 25.31 4.42
N LYS A 161 0.75 25.57 3.69
CA LYS A 161 2.13 25.48 4.20
C LYS A 161 2.39 26.25 5.50
N GLU A 162 1.80 27.41 5.69
CA GLU A 162 1.99 28.23 6.90
C GLU A 162 1.42 27.57 8.16
N LYS A 163 0.34 26.78 8.03
CA LYS A 163 -0.25 26.04 9.16
C LYS A 163 0.59 24.81 9.55
N MET A 164 1.48 24.34 8.68
CA MET A 164 2.34 23.18 8.96
C MET A 164 3.46 23.51 9.94
N LYS A 165 4.03 24.72 9.88
CA LYS A 165 5.14 25.18 10.75
C LYS A 165 4.91 24.92 12.25
N PRO A 166 3.78 25.36 12.87
CA PRO A 166 3.54 25.11 14.29
C PRO A 166 3.31 23.63 14.61
N ILE A 167 2.78 22.83 13.68
CA ILE A 167 2.58 21.40 13.85
C ILE A 167 3.94 20.68 13.88
N VAL A 168 4.82 21.00 12.93
CA VAL A 168 6.20 20.47 12.88
C VAL A 168 6.98 20.82 14.13
N ALA A 169 6.86 22.06 14.64
CA ALA A 169 7.51 22.46 15.88
C ALA A 169 7.12 21.55 17.06
N LYS A 170 5.83 21.18 17.16
CA LYS A 170 5.34 20.22 18.18
C LYS A 170 5.85 18.80 17.92
N LEU A 171 5.82 18.31 16.67
CA LEU A 171 6.36 16.98 16.34
C LEU A 171 7.84 16.85 16.75
N LEU A 172 8.63 17.93 16.61
CA LEU A 172 10.01 17.96 17.09
C LEU A 172 10.13 17.87 18.62
N GLU A 173 9.14 18.31 19.39
CA GLU A 173 9.10 18.09 20.83
C GLU A 173 8.88 16.62 21.17
N TYR A 174 7.96 15.94 20.48
CA TYR A 174 7.74 14.49 20.62
C TYR A 174 9.00 13.68 20.29
N LYS A 175 9.67 14.04 19.20
CA LYS A 175 10.97 13.49 18.84
C LYS A 175 12.01 13.70 19.95
N LYS A 176 12.11 14.92 20.53
CA LYS A 176 13.03 15.23 21.65
C LYS A 176 12.71 14.44 22.92
N LYS A 177 11.45 14.07 23.16
CA LYS A 177 11.03 13.16 24.24
C LYS A 177 11.48 11.71 24.00
N GLY A 178 12.04 11.39 22.83
CA GLY A 178 12.49 10.05 22.45
C GLY A 178 11.38 9.15 21.91
N ILE A 179 10.25 9.72 21.48
CA ILE A 179 9.15 8.96 20.88
C ILE A 179 9.54 8.60 19.45
N ILE A 180 9.52 7.30 19.14
CA ILE A 180 9.84 6.77 17.81
C ILE A 180 8.54 6.35 17.14
N HIS A 181 8.12 7.11 16.12
CA HIS A 181 6.95 6.84 15.30
C HIS A 181 7.31 7.05 13.83
N ILE A 182 7.12 6.02 12.99
CA ILE A 182 7.61 6.00 11.60
C ILE A 182 7.07 7.19 10.81
N GLU A 183 5.76 7.40 10.87
CA GLU A 183 5.03 8.46 10.18
C GLU A 183 5.52 9.84 10.61
N MET A 184 5.82 10.05 11.91
CA MET A 184 6.42 11.31 12.37
C MET A 184 7.77 11.58 11.71
N TYR A 185 8.65 10.58 11.65
CA TYR A 185 9.96 10.76 11.02
C TYR A 185 9.85 10.96 9.50
N ARG A 186 8.94 10.25 8.84
CA ARG A 186 8.65 10.43 7.41
C ARG A 186 8.16 11.85 7.13
N ASP A 187 7.19 12.32 7.90
CA ASP A 187 6.56 13.62 7.70
C ASP A 187 7.54 14.78 8.03
N LEU A 188 8.37 14.62 9.06
CA LEU A 188 9.48 15.55 9.34
C LEU A 188 10.50 15.59 8.21
N MET A 189 10.87 14.43 7.64
CA MET A 189 11.81 14.36 6.52
C MET A 189 11.23 15.02 5.27
N HIS A 190 9.97 14.71 4.93
CA HIS A 190 9.28 15.35 3.81
C HIS A 190 9.23 16.87 3.96
N TYR A 191 8.96 17.36 5.18
CA TYR A 191 8.97 18.79 5.47
C TYR A 191 10.36 19.43 5.26
N TYR A 192 11.45 18.76 5.64
CA TYR A 192 12.79 19.27 5.39
C TYR A 192 13.21 19.19 3.93
N ASP A 193 12.96 18.07 3.26
CA ASP A 193 13.40 17.81 1.88
C ASP A 193 12.62 18.64 0.86
N GLU A 194 11.29 18.63 0.96
CA GLU A 194 10.42 19.09 -0.13
C GLU A 194 9.73 20.42 0.17
N ILE A 195 9.55 20.78 1.44
CA ILE A 195 8.85 22.00 1.84
C ILE A 195 9.82 23.14 2.15
N LEU A 196 10.83 22.89 2.99
CA LEU A 196 11.85 23.88 3.33
C LEU A 196 13.10 23.81 2.46
N CYS A 197 13.35 22.68 1.80
CA CYS A 197 14.62 22.38 1.14
C CYS A 197 15.83 22.59 2.08
N ASP A 198 15.68 22.25 3.37
CA ASP A 198 16.72 22.37 4.39
C ASP A 198 17.54 21.07 4.46
N LYS A 199 18.52 20.98 3.56
CA LYS A 199 19.45 19.85 3.47
C LYS A 199 20.14 19.55 4.80
N VAL A 200 20.54 20.57 5.57
CA VAL A 200 21.30 20.36 6.81
C VAL A 200 20.41 19.74 7.90
N ALA A 201 19.13 20.11 7.95
CA ALA A 201 18.18 19.47 8.85
C ALA A 201 17.83 18.04 8.38
N GLY A 202 17.64 17.84 7.07
CA GLY A 202 17.41 16.53 6.45
C GLY A 202 18.55 15.54 6.73
N ASP A 203 19.80 15.92 6.43
CA ASP A 203 21.00 15.10 6.67
C ASP A 203 21.12 14.71 8.16
N ARG A 204 20.86 15.67 9.07
CA ARG A 204 20.88 15.42 10.53
C ARG A 204 19.80 14.41 10.94
N LEU A 205 18.59 14.52 10.39
CA LEU A 205 17.50 13.60 10.69
C LEU A 205 17.80 12.20 10.13
N ALA A 206 18.33 12.11 8.91
CA ALA A 206 18.71 10.85 8.29
C ALA A 206 19.81 10.15 9.10
N ASP A 207 20.85 10.87 9.51
CA ASP A 207 21.92 10.32 10.36
C ASP A 207 21.43 9.87 11.74
N GLU A 208 20.40 10.51 12.30
CA GLU A 208 19.75 10.08 13.54
C GLU A 208 19.02 8.76 13.33
N ILE A 209 18.19 8.66 12.30
CA ILE A 209 17.43 7.45 11.93
C ILE A 209 18.36 6.24 11.78
N VAL A 210 19.47 6.40 11.05
CA VAL A 210 20.42 5.31 10.75
C VAL A 210 21.09 4.74 12.02
N LYS A 211 21.17 5.55 13.09
CA LYS A 211 21.77 5.16 14.37
C LYS A 211 20.76 4.51 15.33
N MET A 212 19.46 4.54 15.02
CA MET A 212 18.44 3.95 15.88
C MET A 212 18.55 2.43 15.90
N LYS A 213 18.29 1.85 17.08
CA LYS A 213 18.21 0.40 17.27
C LYS A 213 16.77 0.03 17.54
N LEU A 214 16.17 -0.70 16.60
CA LEU A 214 14.80 -1.19 16.73
C LEU A 214 14.82 -2.70 16.92
N ALA A 215 13.87 -3.20 17.73
CA ALA A 215 13.77 -4.62 18.02
C ALA A 215 13.24 -5.44 16.83
N ARG A 216 12.41 -4.82 15.99
CA ARG A 216 11.78 -5.47 14.84
C ARG A 216 12.40 -4.99 13.55
N PHE A 217 12.74 -5.93 12.69
CA PHE A 217 13.34 -5.63 11.40
C PHE A 217 12.40 -4.87 10.45
N GLY A 218 11.08 -5.14 10.51
CA GLY A 218 10.09 -4.39 9.72
C GLY A 218 10.06 -2.90 10.09
N ASP A 219 10.00 -2.59 11.39
CA ASP A 219 10.06 -1.21 11.87
C ASP A 219 11.39 -0.54 11.48
N PHE A 220 12.48 -1.31 11.52
CA PHE A 220 13.81 -0.85 11.09
C PHE A 220 13.82 -0.48 9.61
N LEU A 221 13.31 -1.34 8.73
CA LEU A 221 13.20 -1.06 7.30
C LEU A 221 12.36 0.18 7.03
N ASN A 222 11.19 0.30 7.67
CA ASN A 222 10.28 1.43 7.46
C ASN A 222 10.91 2.77 7.85
N LEU A 223 11.66 2.82 8.96
CA LEU A 223 12.41 4.02 9.33
C LEU A 223 13.61 4.26 8.40
N LEU A 224 14.37 3.22 8.07
CA LEU A 224 15.55 3.36 7.23
C LEU A 224 15.20 3.81 5.82
N ASP A 225 14.02 3.43 5.30
CA ASP A 225 13.48 3.89 4.02
C ASP A 225 13.34 5.42 3.98
N VAL A 226 12.96 6.06 5.10
CA VAL A 226 12.90 7.53 5.20
C VAL A 226 14.28 8.16 4.96
N ALA A 227 15.32 7.63 5.61
CA ALA A 227 16.69 8.11 5.40
C ALA A 227 17.23 7.76 4.01
N PHE A 228 16.87 6.58 3.48
CA PHE A 228 17.24 6.14 2.15
C PHE A 228 16.70 7.07 1.07
N MET A 229 15.41 7.41 1.14
CA MET A 229 14.76 8.29 0.18
C MET A 229 15.32 9.72 0.23
N HIS A 230 15.65 10.23 1.42
CA HIS A 230 16.37 11.49 1.56
C HIS A 230 17.71 11.47 0.80
N TYR A 231 18.57 10.48 1.08
CA TYR A 231 19.86 10.39 0.40
C TYR A 231 19.74 10.16 -1.11
N ARG A 232 18.68 9.48 -1.56
CA ARG A 232 18.36 9.32 -2.98
C ARG A 232 18.03 10.67 -3.63
N ARG A 233 17.19 11.51 -3.00
CA ARG A 233 16.87 12.87 -3.51
C ARG A 233 18.11 13.76 -3.57
N GLU A 234 18.98 13.66 -2.56
CA GLU A 234 20.23 14.41 -2.49
C GLU A 234 21.35 13.87 -3.40
N GLY A 235 21.12 12.74 -4.09
CA GLY A 235 22.12 12.10 -4.95
C GLY A 235 23.33 11.55 -4.18
N ASN A 236 23.19 11.27 -2.88
CA ASN A 236 24.28 10.82 -2.02
C ASN A 236 24.52 9.30 -2.14
N GLN A 237 25.12 8.89 -3.27
CA GLN A 237 25.34 7.48 -3.59
C GLN A 237 26.15 6.72 -2.53
N ALA A 238 27.13 7.36 -1.89
CA ALA A 238 27.96 6.71 -0.87
C ALA A 238 27.13 6.30 0.36
N LYS A 239 26.24 7.18 0.82
CA LYS A 239 25.30 6.86 1.91
C LYS A 239 24.31 5.79 1.49
N ILE A 240 23.73 5.87 0.29
CA ILE A 240 22.81 4.86 -0.25
C ILE A 240 23.47 3.48 -0.23
N ASN A 241 24.69 3.35 -0.75
CA ASN A 241 25.44 2.08 -0.77
C ASN A 241 25.67 1.54 0.66
N THR A 242 26.02 2.43 1.60
CA THR A 242 26.23 2.08 3.01
C THR A 242 24.93 1.56 3.66
N LEU A 243 23.79 2.17 3.34
CA LEU A 243 22.49 1.71 3.83
C LEU A 243 22.11 0.35 3.24
N LEU A 244 22.34 0.12 1.95
CA LEU A 244 22.08 -1.18 1.31
C LEU A 244 22.92 -2.30 1.95
N ASP A 245 24.21 -2.05 2.18
CA ASP A 245 25.07 -3.02 2.87
C ASP A 245 24.57 -3.29 4.30
N LYS A 246 24.14 -2.25 5.02
CA LYS A 246 23.57 -2.39 6.36
C LYS A 246 22.28 -3.20 6.36
N ILE A 247 21.35 -2.95 5.42
CA ILE A 247 20.10 -3.72 5.32
C ILE A 247 20.40 -5.19 5.07
N LEU A 248 21.33 -5.49 4.16
CA LEU A 248 21.72 -6.88 3.87
C LEU A 248 22.31 -7.58 5.09
N SER A 249 23.23 -6.92 5.80
CA SER A 249 23.81 -7.45 7.03
C SER A 249 22.76 -7.67 8.12
N ASP A 250 21.89 -6.67 8.36
CA ASP A 250 20.89 -6.75 9.43
C ASP A 250 19.77 -7.75 9.10
N ASN A 251 19.42 -7.93 7.82
CA ASN A 251 18.48 -8.97 7.38
C ASN A 251 18.99 -10.38 7.74
N ASP A 252 20.29 -10.61 7.60
CA ASP A 252 20.91 -11.90 7.93
C ASP A 252 20.97 -12.16 9.44
N LEU A 253 21.00 -11.09 10.25
CA LEU A 253 21.05 -11.15 11.72
C LEU A 253 19.68 -11.15 12.39
N MET A 254 18.69 -10.44 11.83
CA MET A 254 17.41 -10.13 12.49
C MET A 254 16.21 -10.88 11.91
N GLN A 255 16.33 -11.49 10.72
CA GLN A 255 15.24 -12.23 10.09
C GLN A 255 15.65 -13.68 9.77
N HIS A 256 14.67 -14.57 9.79
CA HIS A 256 14.81 -15.98 9.42
C HIS A 256 13.61 -16.45 8.59
N GLY A 257 13.73 -17.62 7.94
CA GLY A 257 12.65 -18.22 7.17
C GLY A 257 12.23 -17.40 5.96
N GLU A 258 10.93 -17.40 5.65
CA GLU A 258 10.39 -16.74 4.45
C GLU A 258 10.61 -15.24 4.43
N ASN A 259 10.48 -14.57 5.59
CA ASN A 259 10.63 -13.12 5.70
C ASN A 259 12.03 -12.67 5.25
N GLN A 260 13.07 -13.43 5.62
CA GLN A 260 14.44 -13.16 5.17
C GLN A 260 14.59 -13.30 3.65
N LEU A 261 13.94 -14.31 3.06
CA LEU A 261 13.97 -14.55 1.61
C LEU A 261 13.21 -13.46 0.85
N ILE A 262 12.02 -13.07 1.33
CA ILE A 262 11.21 -11.99 0.76
C ILE A 262 11.98 -10.67 0.77
N THR A 263 12.67 -10.33 1.87
CA THR A 263 13.51 -9.13 1.94
C THR A 263 14.63 -9.18 0.90
N ARG A 264 15.34 -10.32 0.76
CA ARG A 264 16.39 -10.48 -0.26
C ARG A 264 15.86 -10.30 -1.68
N ILE A 265 14.70 -10.89 -1.98
CA ILE A 265 14.05 -10.74 -3.30
C ILE A 265 13.73 -9.27 -3.57
N LYS A 266 13.10 -8.56 -2.63
CA LYS A 266 12.74 -7.15 -2.79
C LYS A 266 13.97 -6.25 -2.97
N LEU A 267 15.07 -6.54 -2.28
CA LEU A 267 16.32 -5.78 -2.40
C LEU A 267 16.95 -5.90 -3.78
N MET A 268 16.71 -6.99 -4.51
CA MET A 268 17.24 -7.18 -5.85
C MET A 268 16.94 -5.97 -6.77
N TYR A 269 15.69 -5.51 -6.79
CA TYR A 269 15.30 -4.36 -7.60
C TYR A 269 15.80 -3.04 -7.03
N VAL A 270 15.77 -2.86 -5.70
CA VAL A 270 16.28 -1.64 -5.05
C VAL A 270 17.77 -1.44 -5.35
N ILE A 271 18.56 -2.50 -5.25
CA ILE A 271 20.00 -2.50 -5.52
C ILE A 271 20.28 -2.18 -7.01
N PHE A 272 19.47 -2.70 -7.92
CA PHE A 272 19.53 -2.39 -9.36
C PHE A 272 19.20 -0.93 -9.67
N ASP A 273 18.07 -0.43 -9.15
CA ASP A 273 17.59 0.95 -9.37
C ASP A 273 18.60 2.01 -8.85
N ASN A 274 19.49 1.61 -7.93
CA ASN A 274 20.54 2.47 -7.38
C ASN A 274 21.93 2.15 -7.95
N GLY A 275 22.06 1.28 -8.96
CA GLY A 275 23.32 1.00 -9.66
C GLY A 275 24.43 0.38 -8.79
N TYR A 276 24.11 -0.20 -7.63
CA TYR A 276 25.10 -0.65 -6.65
C TYR A 276 25.26 -2.17 -6.64
N LYS A 277 26.37 -2.74 -7.14
CA LYS A 277 26.67 -4.21 -7.08
C LYS A 277 25.52 -5.15 -7.53
N TRP A 278 24.56 -4.64 -8.30
CA TRP A 278 23.32 -5.35 -8.59
C TRP A 278 23.52 -6.62 -9.41
N GLN A 279 24.54 -6.66 -10.27
CA GLN A 279 24.86 -7.83 -11.09
C GLN A 279 25.29 -9.02 -10.22
N GLU A 280 26.28 -8.81 -9.35
CA GLU A 280 26.78 -9.84 -8.43
C GLU A 280 25.66 -10.32 -7.50
N TYR A 281 24.89 -9.39 -6.95
CA TYR A 281 23.77 -9.69 -6.07
C TYR A 281 22.70 -10.55 -6.75
N SER A 282 22.25 -10.12 -7.94
CA SER A 282 21.17 -10.79 -8.66
C SER A 282 21.61 -12.16 -9.17
N LEU A 283 22.85 -12.29 -9.68
CA LEU A 283 23.40 -13.57 -10.11
C LEU A 283 23.45 -14.57 -8.95
N LYS A 284 23.87 -14.13 -7.75
CA LYS A 284 23.86 -15.00 -6.55
C LYS A 284 22.46 -15.54 -6.26
N LEU A 285 21.44 -14.70 -6.38
CA LEU A 285 20.03 -15.12 -6.21
C LEU A 285 19.58 -16.08 -7.32
N PHE A 286 19.96 -15.84 -8.57
CA PHE A 286 19.61 -16.69 -9.72
C PHE A 286 20.27 -18.07 -9.67
N PHE A 287 21.51 -18.15 -9.18
CA PHE A 287 22.20 -19.43 -8.96
C PHE A 287 21.60 -20.21 -7.76
N ASP A 288 21.08 -19.53 -6.74
CA ASP A 288 20.38 -20.13 -5.59
C ASP A 288 18.84 -20.21 -5.81
N ARG A 289 18.36 -20.09 -7.06
CA ARG A 289 16.91 -19.97 -7.38
C ARG A 289 16.06 -21.12 -6.83
N GLU A 290 16.61 -22.33 -6.79
CA GLU A 290 15.89 -23.52 -6.35
C GLU A 290 15.41 -23.38 -4.90
N ARG A 291 16.19 -22.71 -4.05
CA ARG A 291 15.83 -22.39 -2.67
C ARG A 291 14.58 -21.50 -2.59
N TYR A 292 14.49 -20.50 -3.45
CA TYR A 292 13.36 -19.56 -3.46
C TYR A 292 12.10 -20.22 -4.05
N LEU A 293 12.25 -20.98 -5.14
CA LEU A 293 11.14 -21.64 -5.82
C LEU A 293 10.54 -22.81 -5.02
N LYS A 294 11.33 -23.51 -4.20
CA LYS A 294 10.82 -24.63 -3.40
C LYS A 294 10.20 -24.24 -2.06
N CYS A 295 10.28 -22.96 -1.66
CA CYS A 295 9.86 -22.53 -0.31
C CYS A 295 8.34 -22.49 -0.14
N SER A 296 7.68 -21.45 -0.62
CA SER A 296 6.21 -21.31 -0.68
C SER A 296 5.83 -20.48 -1.89
N TYR A 297 4.55 -20.45 -2.28
CA TYR A 297 4.13 -19.58 -3.38
C TYR A 297 4.43 -18.11 -3.09
N ARG A 298 4.39 -17.65 -1.84
CA ARG A 298 4.66 -16.24 -1.48
C ARG A 298 6.09 -15.84 -1.82
N VAL A 299 7.04 -16.70 -1.48
CA VAL A 299 8.47 -16.49 -1.80
C VAL A 299 8.71 -16.74 -3.29
N GLY A 300 8.24 -17.87 -3.81
CA GLY A 300 8.51 -18.32 -5.17
C GLY A 300 7.90 -17.41 -6.23
N ALA A 301 6.63 -17.02 -6.10
CA ALA A 301 5.97 -16.13 -7.05
C ALA A 301 6.55 -14.72 -7.01
N LEU A 302 6.91 -14.21 -5.82
CA LEU A 302 7.61 -12.93 -5.69
C LEU A 302 8.99 -12.98 -6.37
N PHE A 303 9.72 -14.08 -6.21
CA PHE A 303 11.01 -14.28 -6.87
C PHE A 303 10.87 -14.28 -8.39
N VAL A 304 9.88 -14.99 -8.94
CA VAL A 304 9.57 -14.96 -10.39
C VAL A 304 9.28 -13.53 -10.84
N LYS A 305 8.34 -12.85 -10.17
CA LYS A 305 7.95 -11.47 -10.49
C LYS A 305 9.14 -10.51 -10.53
N GLU A 306 9.91 -10.43 -9.45
CA GLU A 306 11.02 -9.47 -9.36
C GLU A 306 12.18 -9.85 -10.29
N SER A 307 12.40 -11.15 -10.54
CA SER A 307 13.41 -11.59 -11.52
C SER A 307 13.04 -11.15 -12.93
N LEU A 308 11.79 -11.38 -13.36
CA LEU A 308 11.31 -10.96 -14.68
C LEU A 308 11.36 -9.45 -14.85
N ARG A 309 10.96 -8.70 -13.82
CA ARG A 309 11.07 -7.23 -13.79
C ARG A 309 12.52 -6.78 -14.00
N LEU A 310 13.45 -7.34 -13.23
CA LEU A 310 14.86 -7.00 -13.36
C LEU A 310 15.40 -7.30 -14.76
N ILE A 311 15.12 -8.49 -15.31
CA ILE A 311 15.60 -8.91 -16.62
C ILE A 311 15.11 -7.96 -17.72
N ARG A 312 13.82 -7.63 -17.69
CA ARG A 312 13.22 -6.69 -18.63
C ARG A 312 13.88 -5.31 -18.53
N ASP A 313 13.99 -4.76 -17.33
CA ASP A 313 14.48 -3.40 -17.12
C ASP A 313 15.98 -3.29 -17.43
N VAL A 314 16.79 -4.31 -17.12
CA VAL A 314 18.22 -4.38 -17.50
C VAL A 314 18.39 -4.38 -19.02
N ASN A 315 17.59 -5.19 -19.73
CA ASN A 315 17.65 -5.25 -21.18
C ASN A 315 17.26 -3.90 -21.80
N ALA A 316 16.17 -3.30 -21.34
CA ALA A 316 15.71 -1.99 -21.80
C ALA A 316 16.75 -0.88 -21.60
N LEU A 317 17.47 -0.88 -20.47
CA LEU A 317 18.46 0.16 -20.15
C LEU A 317 19.83 -0.05 -20.80
N THR A 318 20.27 -1.30 -20.96
CA THR A 318 21.67 -1.59 -21.33
C THR A 318 21.83 -2.32 -22.66
N GLY A 319 20.74 -2.83 -23.24
CA GLY A 319 20.77 -3.74 -24.38
C GLY A 319 21.45 -5.09 -24.08
N LYS A 320 21.75 -5.39 -22.81
CA LYS A 320 22.38 -6.63 -22.38
C LYS A 320 21.34 -7.58 -21.78
N GLY A 321 21.39 -8.84 -22.20
CA GLY A 321 20.63 -9.92 -21.59
C GLY A 321 21.47 -10.75 -20.61
N LEU A 322 20.80 -11.60 -19.83
CA LEU A 322 21.45 -12.72 -19.15
C LEU A 322 22.05 -13.70 -20.16
N GLN A 323 23.01 -14.51 -19.70
CA GLN A 323 23.51 -15.63 -20.50
C GLN A 323 22.34 -16.56 -20.89
N GLN A 324 22.23 -16.88 -22.17
CA GLN A 324 21.06 -17.58 -22.73
C GLN A 324 20.77 -18.92 -22.03
N ASN A 325 21.80 -19.68 -21.65
CA ASN A 325 21.63 -20.95 -20.95
C ASN A 325 21.00 -20.74 -19.56
N LEU A 326 21.52 -19.79 -18.78
CA LEU A 326 20.98 -19.47 -17.46
C LEU A 326 19.53 -18.95 -17.56
N LEU A 327 19.25 -18.09 -18.55
CA LEU A 327 17.91 -17.56 -18.79
C LEU A 327 16.92 -18.68 -19.15
N SER A 328 17.31 -19.58 -20.05
CA SER A 328 16.50 -20.73 -20.45
C SER A 328 16.22 -21.66 -19.27
N ASP A 329 17.23 -21.98 -18.47
CA ASP A 329 17.07 -22.83 -17.29
C ASP A 329 16.12 -22.19 -16.26
N MET A 330 16.27 -20.89 -16.02
CA MET A 330 15.39 -20.15 -15.12
C MET A 330 13.93 -20.17 -15.59
N PHE A 331 13.67 -19.93 -16.88
CA PHE A 331 12.31 -19.90 -17.41
C PHE A 331 11.63 -21.26 -17.36
N VAL A 332 12.39 -22.34 -17.58
CA VAL A 332 11.91 -23.72 -17.38
C VAL A 332 11.55 -23.95 -15.90
N ASP A 333 12.41 -23.55 -14.97
CA ASP A 333 12.15 -23.70 -13.54
C ASP A 333 10.97 -22.83 -13.07
N PHE A 334 10.81 -21.62 -13.61
CA PHE A 334 9.66 -20.75 -13.32
C PHE A 334 8.37 -21.40 -13.81
N SER A 335 8.32 -21.83 -15.08
CA SER A 335 7.13 -22.43 -15.69
C SER A 335 6.65 -23.66 -14.92
N ARG A 336 7.57 -24.53 -14.50
CA ARG A 336 7.27 -25.73 -13.69
C ARG A 336 6.57 -25.42 -12.37
N ASN A 337 6.79 -24.23 -11.81
CA ASN A 337 6.26 -23.86 -10.49
C ASN A 337 5.04 -22.92 -10.57
N CYS A 338 4.89 -22.16 -11.67
CA CYS A 338 3.84 -21.13 -11.78
C CYS A 338 2.42 -21.70 -11.69
N GLU A 339 2.15 -22.87 -12.29
CA GLU A 339 0.83 -23.51 -12.20
C GLU A 339 0.44 -23.82 -10.75
N ARG A 340 1.38 -24.37 -9.97
CA ARG A 340 1.20 -24.62 -8.54
C ARG A 340 0.91 -23.31 -7.79
N TYR A 341 1.70 -22.26 -8.04
CA TYR A 341 1.50 -20.98 -7.37
C TYR A 341 0.15 -20.34 -7.69
N LEU A 342 -0.29 -20.39 -8.95
CA LEU A 342 -1.60 -19.89 -9.37
C LEU A 342 -2.72 -20.62 -8.64
N SER A 343 -2.64 -21.96 -8.53
CA SER A 343 -3.61 -22.76 -7.79
C SER A 343 -3.64 -22.43 -6.30
N GLU A 344 -2.48 -22.24 -5.66
CA GLU A 344 -2.39 -21.87 -4.25
C GLU A 344 -2.94 -20.46 -4.01
N ILE A 345 -2.66 -19.50 -4.89
CA ILE A 345 -3.22 -18.15 -4.84
C ILE A 345 -4.74 -18.19 -4.99
N ASP A 346 -5.28 -19.00 -5.90
CA ASP A 346 -6.73 -19.12 -6.08
C ASP A 346 -7.42 -19.74 -4.86
N SER A 347 -6.77 -20.70 -4.19
CA SER A 347 -7.24 -21.24 -2.91
C SER A 347 -7.28 -20.18 -1.81
N ASP A 348 -6.23 -19.36 -1.69
CA ASP A 348 -6.20 -18.26 -0.72
C ASP A 348 -7.24 -17.19 -1.05
N LEU A 349 -7.42 -16.83 -2.32
CA LEU A 349 -8.46 -15.88 -2.77
C LEU A 349 -9.87 -16.38 -2.47
N ALA A 350 -10.12 -17.69 -2.56
CA ALA A 350 -11.44 -18.29 -2.30
C ALA A 350 -11.79 -18.34 -0.81
N THR A 351 -10.79 -18.39 0.08
CA THR A 351 -10.98 -18.52 1.53
C THR A 351 -10.76 -17.21 2.29
N LEU A 352 -10.16 -16.20 1.66
CA LEU A 352 -9.92 -14.90 2.27
C LEU A 352 -11.24 -14.19 2.59
N ASP A 353 -11.38 -13.77 3.84
CA ASP A 353 -12.50 -12.94 4.29
C ASP A 353 -12.58 -11.65 3.47
N GLU A 354 -13.78 -11.35 2.98
CA GLU A 354 -14.08 -10.26 2.03
C GLU A 354 -13.69 -8.86 2.52
N ARG A 355 -13.53 -8.70 3.84
CA ARG A 355 -13.10 -7.46 4.49
C ARG A 355 -11.63 -7.15 4.25
N PHE A 356 -10.79 -8.14 3.95
CA PHE A 356 -9.35 -7.96 3.76
C PHE A 356 -9.01 -7.48 2.34
N LEU A 357 -9.46 -6.27 2.00
CA LEU A 357 -9.28 -5.64 0.69
C LEU A 357 -7.81 -5.62 0.25
N TYR A 358 -6.90 -5.14 1.10
CA TYR A 358 -5.48 -4.97 0.70
C TYR A 358 -4.75 -6.29 0.47
N ARG A 359 -5.10 -7.34 1.25
CA ARG A 359 -4.56 -8.69 1.02
C ARG A 359 -5.13 -9.28 -0.27
N TYR A 360 -6.43 -9.08 -0.52
CA TYR A 360 -7.09 -9.53 -1.75
C TYR A 360 -6.46 -8.90 -3.00
N ILE A 361 -6.24 -7.58 -2.97
CA ILE A 361 -5.54 -6.84 -4.03
C ILE A 361 -4.13 -7.40 -4.21
N SER A 362 -3.36 -7.58 -3.13
CA SER A 362 -1.99 -8.07 -3.20
C SER A 362 -1.90 -9.46 -3.88
N LEU A 363 -2.83 -10.37 -3.55
CA LEU A 363 -2.92 -11.69 -4.17
C LEU A 363 -3.28 -11.61 -5.66
N LEU A 364 -4.24 -10.77 -6.04
CA LEU A 364 -4.61 -10.58 -7.44
C LEU A 364 -3.49 -9.94 -8.27
N MET A 365 -2.78 -8.95 -7.71
CA MET A 365 -1.62 -8.35 -8.38
C MET A 365 -0.48 -9.35 -8.55
N LEU A 366 -0.26 -10.24 -7.57
CA LEU A 366 0.71 -11.32 -7.71
C LEU A 366 0.28 -12.34 -8.76
N LYS A 367 -1.01 -12.72 -8.77
CA LYS A 367 -1.61 -13.58 -9.80
C LYS A 367 -1.41 -13.01 -11.20
N GLN A 368 -1.66 -11.71 -11.36
CA GLN A 368 -1.50 -11.01 -12.63
C GLN A 368 -0.09 -11.14 -13.20
N GLU A 369 0.95 -10.95 -12.37
CA GLU A 369 2.34 -11.05 -12.82
C GLU A 369 2.72 -12.47 -13.26
N LEU A 370 2.19 -13.50 -12.59
CA LEU A 370 2.37 -14.89 -13.01
C LEU A 370 1.61 -15.21 -14.31
N LEU A 371 0.38 -14.70 -14.46
CA LEU A 371 -0.41 -14.87 -15.68
C LEU A 371 0.24 -14.18 -16.89
N LYS A 372 0.88 -13.01 -16.69
CA LYS A 372 1.67 -12.35 -17.73
C LYS A 372 2.83 -13.21 -18.19
N PHE A 373 3.56 -13.81 -17.24
CA PHE A 373 4.64 -14.73 -17.56
C PHE A 373 4.16 -15.96 -18.33
N MET A 374 3.05 -16.58 -17.88
CA MET A 374 2.49 -17.77 -18.50
C MET A 374 1.85 -17.50 -19.88
N ALA A 375 1.46 -16.26 -20.16
CA ALA A 375 0.93 -15.86 -21.46
C ALA A 375 2.03 -15.69 -22.53
N ASP A 376 3.30 -15.60 -22.12
CA ASP A 376 4.46 -15.42 -23.02
C ASP A 376 4.24 -14.22 -23.96
N ASP A 377 4.36 -14.40 -25.28
CA ASP A 377 4.12 -13.35 -26.29
C ASP A 377 2.62 -13.10 -26.61
N ASP A 378 1.68 -13.77 -25.94
CA ASP A 378 0.24 -13.59 -26.18
C ASP A 378 -0.33 -12.35 -25.47
N LEU A 379 -0.10 -11.19 -26.06
CA LEU A 379 -0.59 -9.90 -25.55
C LEU A 379 -2.12 -9.80 -25.46
N VAL A 380 -2.86 -10.58 -26.25
CA VAL A 380 -4.34 -10.62 -26.20
C VAL A 380 -4.80 -11.38 -24.95
N LEU A 381 -4.14 -12.50 -24.63
CA LEU A 381 -4.38 -13.23 -23.39
C LEU A 381 -3.99 -12.40 -22.16
N VAL A 382 -2.85 -11.70 -22.20
CA VAL A 382 -2.45 -10.77 -21.14
C VAL A 382 -3.55 -9.74 -20.87
N ARG A 383 -4.08 -9.12 -21.93
CA ARG A 383 -5.16 -8.13 -21.81
C ARG A 383 -6.41 -8.71 -21.16
N LYS A 384 -6.85 -9.90 -21.60
CA LYS A 384 -8.01 -10.59 -21.02
C LYS A 384 -7.81 -10.91 -19.54
N ASN A 385 -6.62 -11.35 -19.16
CA ASN A 385 -6.26 -11.63 -17.77
C ASN A 385 -6.27 -10.34 -16.93
N ASN A 386 -5.73 -9.24 -17.45
CA ASN A 386 -5.74 -7.94 -16.78
C ASN A 386 -7.17 -7.45 -16.51
N ASP A 387 -8.08 -7.60 -17.48
CA ASP A 387 -9.49 -7.27 -17.29
C ASP A 387 -10.11 -8.01 -16.12
N GLU A 388 -9.99 -9.34 -16.09
CA GLU A 388 -10.56 -10.14 -15.01
C GLU A 388 -10.03 -9.70 -13.64
N ILE A 389 -8.72 -9.44 -13.55
CA ILE A 389 -8.07 -9.00 -12.31
C ILE A 389 -8.58 -7.63 -11.87
N PHE A 390 -8.56 -6.62 -12.75
CA PHE A 390 -8.96 -5.26 -12.39
C PHE A 390 -10.46 -5.15 -12.10
N GLU A 391 -11.31 -5.89 -12.80
CA GLU A 391 -12.74 -5.98 -12.48
C GLU A 391 -12.98 -6.51 -11.05
N ARG A 392 -12.28 -7.58 -10.69
CA ARG A 392 -12.37 -8.18 -9.36
C ARG A 392 -11.87 -7.23 -8.27
N ILE A 393 -10.79 -6.50 -8.52
CA ILE A 393 -10.26 -5.49 -7.58
C ILE A 393 -11.28 -4.37 -7.40
N ARG A 394 -11.78 -3.78 -8.50
CA ARG A 394 -12.73 -2.67 -8.46
C ARG A 394 -14.01 -3.04 -7.71
N ALA A 395 -14.60 -4.19 -8.05
CA ALA A 395 -15.80 -4.68 -7.38
C ALA A 395 -15.56 -4.86 -5.87
N ARG A 396 -14.36 -5.30 -5.45
CA ARG A 396 -14.01 -5.44 -4.04
C ARG A 396 -13.79 -4.08 -3.36
N CYS A 397 -13.20 -3.10 -4.03
CA CYS A 397 -13.08 -1.73 -3.53
C CYS A 397 -14.45 -1.07 -3.30
N GLU A 398 -15.36 -1.21 -4.26
CA GLU A 398 -16.75 -0.72 -4.18
C GLU A 398 -17.52 -1.39 -3.03
N HIS A 399 -17.45 -2.72 -2.95
CA HIS A 399 -18.08 -3.49 -1.88
C HIS A 399 -17.63 -3.01 -0.50
N ASN A 400 -16.32 -2.77 -0.33
CA ASN A 400 -15.73 -2.33 0.93
C ASN A 400 -15.80 -0.81 1.17
N GLY A 401 -16.32 -0.01 0.24
CA GLY A 401 -16.46 1.44 0.41
C GLY A 401 -15.14 2.22 0.44
N ASN A 402 -14.06 1.63 -0.08
CA ASN A 402 -12.74 2.28 -0.11
C ASN A 402 -12.61 3.14 -1.38
N GLN A 403 -12.95 4.43 -1.26
CA GLN A 403 -13.03 5.35 -2.39
C GLN A 403 -11.65 5.68 -2.96
N ARG A 404 -10.61 5.71 -2.10
CA ARG A 404 -9.25 6.02 -2.54
C ARG A 404 -8.68 4.91 -3.42
N GLU A 405 -8.81 3.66 -2.97
CA GLU A 405 -8.38 2.50 -3.76
C GLU A 405 -9.21 2.36 -5.03
N LEU A 406 -10.52 2.60 -4.95
CA LEU A 406 -11.38 2.61 -6.14
C LEU A 406 -10.88 3.61 -7.18
N LEU A 407 -10.64 4.87 -6.79
CA LEU A 407 -10.14 5.90 -7.69
C LEU A 407 -8.78 5.53 -8.30
N HIS A 408 -7.87 4.97 -7.50
CA HIS A 408 -6.58 4.50 -7.97
C HIS A 408 -6.72 3.41 -9.04
N PHE A 409 -7.50 2.36 -8.76
CA PHE A 409 -7.64 1.23 -9.68
C PHE A 409 -8.46 1.55 -10.93
N LEU A 410 -9.39 2.52 -10.87
CA LEU A 410 -10.03 3.07 -12.07
C LEU A 410 -8.96 3.66 -13.03
N VAL A 411 -8.05 4.48 -12.50
CA VAL A 411 -6.98 5.09 -13.30
C VAL A 411 -6.01 4.03 -13.84
N VAL A 412 -5.60 3.07 -13.02
CA VAL A 412 -4.72 1.96 -13.45
C VAL A 412 -5.36 1.15 -14.57
N GLN A 413 -6.66 0.83 -14.46
CA GLN A 413 -7.36 0.04 -15.48
C GLN A 413 -7.52 0.82 -16.80
N ILE A 414 -7.83 2.12 -16.74
CA ILE A 414 -7.90 2.96 -17.95
C ILE A 414 -6.53 2.98 -18.65
N ASP A 415 -5.45 3.20 -17.90
CA ASP A 415 -4.10 3.21 -18.45
C ASP A 415 -3.72 1.84 -19.05
N ASP A 416 -4.06 0.74 -18.39
CA ASP A 416 -3.85 -0.63 -18.91
C ASP A 416 -4.56 -0.82 -20.25
N ILE A 417 -5.87 -0.50 -20.33
CA ILE A 417 -6.66 -0.66 -21.56
C ILE A 417 -6.00 0.10 -22.72
N LEU A 418 -5.70 1.37 -22.51
CA LEU A 418 -5.23 2.26 -23.57
C LEU A 418 -3.76 1.96 -23.96
N SER A 419 -2.91 1.67 -22.98
CA SER A 419 -1.50 1.35 -23.23
C SER A 419 -1.31 -0.03 -23.85
N MET A 420 -2.10 -1.03 -23.44
CA MET A 420 -2.04 -2.38 -24.01
C MET A 420 -2.48 -2.39 -25.46
N ASN A 421 -3.52 -1.61 -25.81
CA ASN A 421 -3.92 -1.46 -27.21
C ASN A 421 -2.76 -0.93 -28.07
N LYS A 422 -2.07 0.11 -27.59
CA LYS A 422 -0.90 0.63 -28.29
C LYS A 422 0.18 -0.43 -28.47
N GLN A 423 0.51 -1.18 -27.43
CA GLN A 423 1.51 -2.25 -27.49
C GLN A 423 1.13 -3.36 -28.48
N ILE A 424 -0.15 -3.77 -28.49
CA ILE A 424 -0.66 -4.77 -29.45
C ILE A 424 -0.51 -4.24 -30.88
N LEU A 425 -0.90 -2.99 -31.14
CA LEU A 425 -0.78 -2.39 -32.48
C LEU A 425 0.69 -2.25 -32.93
N ASP A 426 1.58 -1.84 -32.01
CA ASP A 426 3.02 -1.75 -32.28
C ASP A 426 3.60 -3.14 -32.59
N TYR A 427 3.23 -4.18 -31.82
CA TYR A 427 3.65 -5.57 -32.07
C TYR A 427 3.16 -6.08 -33.42
N VAL A 428 1.90 -5.81 -33.78
CA VAL A 428 1.31 -6.17 -35.06
C VAL A 428 2.05 -5.49 -36.23
N SER A 429 2.45 -4.23 -36.04
CA SER A 429 3.19 -3.48 -37.05
C SER A 429 4.58 -4.07 -37.31
N ALA A 430 5.23 -4.60 -36.27
CA ALA A 430 6.53 -5.28 -36.35
C ALA A 430 6.41 -6.72 -36.86
N ASN A 431 5.31 -7.41 -36.55
CA ASN A 431 5.08 -8.83 -36.84
C ASN A 431 3.88 -9.03 -37.77
N LYS A 432 4.06 -8.75 -39.07
CA LYS A 432 2.97 -8.80 -40.06
C LYS A 432 2.22 -10.13 -40.11
N GLN A 433 2.84 -11.27 -39.78
CA GLN A 433 2.16 -12.57 -39.72
C GLN A 433 1.11 -12.66 -38.60
N PHE A 434 1.26 -11.89 -37.52
CA PHE A 434 0.31 -11.86 -36.40
C PHE A 434 -1.02 -11.19 -36.79
N THR A 435 -1.02 -10.32 -37.81
CA THR A 435 -2.25 -9.68 -38.33
C THR A 435 -3.31 -10.67 -38.80
N LEU A 436 -2.89 -11.87 -39.22
CA LEU A 436 -3.76 -12.94 -39.72
C LEU A 436 -4.15 -13.94 -38.62
N SER A 437 -3.67 -13.76 -37.40
CA SER A 437 -4.01 -14.65 -36.29
C SER A 437 -5.46 -14.45 -35.87
N GLN A 438 -6.16 -15.55 -35.57
CA GLN A 438 -7.53 -15.48 -35.04
C GLN A 438 -7.59 -14.63 -33.75
N LYS A 439 -6.55 -14.71 -32.92
CA LYS A 439 -6.42 -13.92 -31.68
C LYS A 439 -6.50 -12.41 -31.93
N PHE A 440 -5.76 -11.90 -32.91
CA PHE A 440 -5.77 -10.48 -33.24
C PHE A 440 -7.07 -10.05 -33.91
N ILE A 441 -7.66 -10.92 -34.75
CA ILE A 441 -8.97 -10.67 -35.38
C ILE A 441 -10.05 -10.55 -34.29
N ASP A 442 -10.07 -11.47 -33.33
CA ASP A 442 -10.98 -11.46 -32.20
C ASP A 442 -10.77 -10.19 -31.36
N TYR A 443 -9.53 -9.85 -31.00
CA TYR A 443 -9.21 -8.61 -30.29
C TYR A 443 -9.76 -7.38 -31.00
N LYS A 444 -9.48 -7.25 -32.31
CA LYS A 444 -9.92 -6.11 -33.12
C LYS A 444 -11.43 -6.00 -33.18
N SER A 445 -12.15 -7.12 -33.24
CA SER A 445 -13.62 -7.13 -33.24
C SER A 445 -14.23 -6.66 -31.90
N HIS A 446 -13.49 -6.75 -30.80
CA HIS A 446 -13.91 -6.30 -29.47
C HIS A 446 -13.36 -4.92 -29.08
N TRP A 447 -12.50 -4.31 -29.89
CA TRP A 447 -11.85 -3.04 -29.55
C TRP A 447 -12.84 -1.92 -29.22
N ASP A 448 -13.92 -1.77 -30.00
CA ASP A 448 -14.92 -0.74 -29.74
C ASP A 448 -15.56 -0.91 -28.35
N ALA A 449 -15.77 -2.16 -27.91
CA ALA A 449 -16.27 -2.43 -26.56
C ALA A 449 -15.25 -2.03 -25.49
N TYR A 450 -13.96 -2.34 -25.68
CA TYR A 450 -12.89 -1.92 -24.76
C TYR A 450 -12.71 -0.40 -24.70
N PHE A 451 -12.79 0.27 -25.84
CA PHE A 451 -12.70 1.72 -25.93
C PHE A 451 -13.87 2.39 -25.20
N ASN A 452 -15.11 1.96 -25.50
CA ASN A 452 -16.31 2.45 -24.81
C ASN A 452 -16.24 2.17 -23.30
N TYR A 453 -15.65 1.04 -22.93
CA TYR A 453 -15.45 0.70 -21.54
C TYR A 453 -14.48 1.66 -20.84
N ALA A 454 -13.32 1.95 -21.45
CA ALA A 454 -12.39 2.94 -20.95
C ALA A 454 -13.03 4.34 -20.82
N GLU A 455 -13.86 4.74 -21.79
CA GLU A 455 -14.61 6.01 -21.70
C GLU A 455 -15.57 6.06 -20.51
N ASN A 456 -16.26 4.96 -20.22
CA ASN A 456 -17.14 4.86 -19.05
C ASN A 456 -16.35 4.96 -17.75
N LEU A 457 -15.19 4.27 -17.65
CA LEU A 457 -14.30 4.37 -16.49
C LEU A 457 -13.80 5.81 -16.28
N ILE A 458 -13.41 6.50 -17.36
CA ILE A 458 -13.02 7.92 -17.29
C ILE A 458 -14.17 8.76 -16.75
N CYS A 459 -15.41 8.49 -17.17
CA CYS A 459 -16.58 9.20 -16.63
C CYS A 459 -16.76 8.96 -15.13
N ASP A 460 -16.50 7.76 -14.63
CA ASP A 460 -16.57 7.45 -13.20
C ASP A 460 -15.48 8.17 -12.39
N VAL A 461 -14.24 8.24 -12.92
CA VAL A 461 -13.18 9.08 -12.36
C VAL A 461 -13.65 10.54 -12.28
N VAL A 462 -14.21 11.07 -13.36
CA VAL A 462 -14.70 12.46 -13.40
C VAL A 462 -15.79 12.72 -12.37
N LYS A 463 -16.73 11.79 -12.13
CA LYS A 463 -17.75 11.94 -11.09
C LYS A 463 -17.12 12.09 -9.70
N ILE A 464 -16.10 11.29 -9.39
CA ILE A 464 -15.38 11.37 -8.11
C ILE A 464 -14.69 12.74 -8.00
N LEU A 465 -13.93 13.15 -9.02
CA LEU A 465 -13.26 14.46 -9.04
C LEU A 465 -14.25 15.62 -8.89
N GLN A 466 -15.40 15.56 -9.57
CA GLN A 466 -16.46 16.56 -9.49
C GLN A 466 -17.11 16.65 -8.12
N SER A 467 -17.34 15.52 -7.46
CA SER A 467 -17.93 15.48 -6.11
C SER A 467 -17.08 16.23 -5.07
N ARG A 468 -15.80 16.40 -5.36
CA ARG A 468 -14.83 17.16 -4.57
C ARG A 468 -14.40 18.47 -5.22
N ASN A 469 -15.16 18.96 -6.19
CA ASN A 469 -14.89 20.21 -6.90
C ASN A 469 -13.45 20.31 -7.44
N TYR A 470 -12.89 19.18 -7.87
CA TYR A 470 -11.51 19.08 -8.32
C TYR A 470 -10.55 19.63 -7.26
N ASP A 471 -10.65 19.13 -6.04
CA ASP A 471 -9.76 19.51 -4.94
C ASP A 471 -8.28 19.33 -5.31
N LYS A 472 -7.41 20.21 -4.81
CA LYS A 472 -5.96 20.18 -5.12
C LYS A 472 -5.30 18.88 -4.70
N SER A 473 -5.78 18.22 -3.64
CA SER A 473 -5.30 16.90 -3.22
C SER A 473 -5.48 15.81 -4.28
N LEU A 474 -6.35 16.04 -5.28
CA LEU A 474 -6.63 15.13 -6.38
C LEU A 474 -5.85 15.47 -7.66
N ALA A 475 -4.87 16.38 -7.61
CA ALA A 475 -4.10 16.85 -8.76
C ALA A 475 -3.53 15.71 -9.63
N TYR A 476 -3.10 14.61 -9.01
CA TYR A 476 -2.58 13.44 -9.71
C TYR A 476 -3.62 12.84 -10.65
N TYR A 477 -4.82 12.60 -10.11
CA TYR A 477 -5.93 12.02 -10.85
C TYR A 477 -6.49 12.99 -11.91
N VAL A 478 -6.46 14.29 -11.64
CA VAL A 478 -6.82 15.34 -12.62
C VAL A 478 -5.88 15.32 -13.82
N LEU A 479 -4.57 15.21 -13.60
CA LEU A 479 -3.58 15.13 -14.68
C LEU A 479 -3.74 13.85 -15.52
N TYR A 480 -3.94 12.70 -14.87
CA TYR A 480 -4.22 11.45 -15.59
C TYR A 480 -5.52 11.51 -16.38
N THR A 481 -6.55 12.17 -15.85
CA THR A 481 -7.80 12.38 -16.59
C THR A 481 -7.56 13.22 -17.86
N ALA A 482 -6.71 14.26 -17.78
CA ALA A 482 -6.30 15.03 -18.95
C ALA A 482 -5.55 14.16 -19.98
N TYR A 483 -4.67 13.28 -19.51
CA TYR A 483 -3.93 12.32 -20.33
C TYR A 483 -4.84 11.36 -21.06
N PHE A 484 -5.79 10.74 -20.35
CA PHE A 484 -6.73 9.79 -20.94
C PHE A 484 -7.60 10.44 -22.00
N TYR A 485 -8.14 11.64 -21.74
CA TYR A 485 -8.87 12.39 -22.76
C TYR A 485 -8.02 12.75 -23.98
N ASN A 486 -6.71 12.97 -23.80
CA ASN A 486 -5.80 13.17 -24.93
C ASN A 486 -5.65 11.88 -25.76
N LEU A 487 -5.44 10.73 -25.09
CA LEU A 487 -5.29 9.43 -25.75
C LEU A 487 -6.53 9.02 -26.56
N ILE A 488 -7.73 9.27 -26.05
CA ILE A 488 -8.98 8.97 -26.75
C ILE A 488 -9.41 10.05 -27.75
N GLY A 489 -8.57 11.08 -27.97
CA GLY A 489 -8.80 12.12 -28.98
C GLY A 489 -9.74 13.27 -28.57
N ASN A 490 -10.20 13.31 -27.32
CA ASN A 490 -11.06 14.39 -26.82
C ASN A 490 -10.24 15.60 -26.34
N GLY A 491 -9.73 16.38 -27.31
CA GLY A 491 -8.88 17.54 -27.04
C GLY A 491 -9.52 18.60 -26.14
N LYS A 492 -10.83 18.84 -26.27
CA LYS A 492 -11.55 19.83 -25.45
C LYS A 492 -11.52 19.46 -23.96
N ARG A 493 -11.86 18.21 -23.62
CA ARG A 493 -11.81 17.74 -22.22
C ARG A 493 -10.38 17.64 -21.72
N SER A 494 -9.44 17.18 -22.54
CA SER A 494 -8.03 17.15 -22.17
C SER A 494 -7.51 18.54 -21.74
N VAL A 495 -7.77 19.58 -22.54
CA VAL A 495 -7.39 20.97 -22.21
C VAL A 495 -8.08 21.47 -20.95
N PHE A 496 -9.36 21.14 -20.75
CA PHE A 496 -10.08 21.49 -19.53
C PHE A 496 -9.40 20.91 -18.28
N PHE A 497 -9.14 19.60 -18.24
CA PHE A 497 -8.52 18.97 -17.07
C PHE A 497 -7.08 19.43 -16.86
N LEU A 498 -6.31 19.64 -17.93
CA LEU A 498 -4.97 20.22 -17.83
C LEU A 498 -5.02 21.63 -17.22
N SER A 499 -6.00 22.47 -17.59
CA SER A 499 -6.16 23.81 -17.00
C SER A 499 -6.54 23.76 -15.51
N GLN A 500 -7.32 22.76 -15.08
CA GLN A 500 -7.59 22.55 -13.65
C GLN A 500 -6.30 22.17 -12.91
N PHE A 501 -5.49 21.29 -13.49
CA PHE A 501 -4.20 20.92 -12.91
C PHE A 501 -3.24 22.12 -12.81
N GLU A 502 -3.08 22.88 -13.89
CA GLU A 502 -2.23 24.08 -13.94
C GLU A 502 -2.66 25.13 -12.90
N ARG A 503 -3.97 25.26 -12.63
CA ARG A 503 -4.52 26.17 -11.62
C ARG A 503 -4.04 25.88 -10.19
N TYR A 504 -3.68 24.63 -9.87
CA TYR A 504 -3.22 24.28 -8.53
C TYR A 504 -1.84 24.84 -8.19
N GLY A 505 -1.07 25.30 -9.18
CA GLY A 505 0.29 25.81 -9.00
C GLY A 505 1.21 24.79 -8.34
N VAL A 506 1.07 23.51 -8.71
CA VAL A 506 1.93 22.44 -8.20
C VAL A 506 3.31 22.53 -8.84
N ASP A 507 4.37 22.39 -8.04
CA ASP A 507 5.72 22.29 -8.57
C ASP A 507 5.95 20.89 -9.16
N LEU A 508 5.99 20.80 -10.49
CA LEU A 508 6.20 19.55 -11.22
C LEU A 508 7.56 18.90 -10.92
N LYS A 509 8.56 19.67 -10.42
CA LYS A 509 9.86 19.11 -10.03
C LYS A 509 9.76 18.15 -8.87
N ASN A 510 8.73 18.28 -8.04
CA ASN A 510 8.49 17.40 -6.90
C ASN A 510 7.82 16.07 -7.29
N TRP A 511 7.53 15.86 -8.57
CA TRP A 511 6.89 14.66 -9.08
C TRP A 511 7.88 13.75 -9.80
N THR A 512 7.62 12.45 -9.84
CA THR A 512 8.50 11.49 -10.53
C THR A 512 8.65 11.82 -12.02
N VAL A 513 9.81 11.53 -12.61
CA VAL A 513 10.12 11.77 -14.03
C VAL A 513 9.01 11.28 -14.99
N PRO A 514 8.42 10.08 -14.83
CA PRO A 514 7.31 9.64 -15.69
C PRO A 514 6.10 10.58 -15.70
N ILE A 515 5.79 11.23 -14.57
CA ILE A 515 4.68 12.19 -14.49
C ILE A 515 5.04 13.52 -15.14
N GLN A 516 6.29 13.97 -15.00
CA GLN A 516 6.79 15.15 -15.71
C GLN A 516 6.71 14.95 -17.22
N ASP A 517 7.11 13.77 -17.72
CA ASP A 517 7.01 13.40 -19.14
C ASP A 517 5.56 13.33 -19.62
N LEU A 518 4.66 12.79 -18.78
CA LEU A 518 3.23 12.73 -19.07
C LEU A 518 2.65 14.15 -19.20
N TYR A 519 2.96 15.05 -18.27
CA TYR A 519 2.57 16.46 -18.38
C TYR A 519 3.11 17.11 -19.66
N ALA A 520 4.41 16.94 -19.95
CA ALA A 520 5.04 17.52 -21.12
C ALA A 520 4.38 17.07 -22.43
N LYS A 521 4.04 15.78 -22.55
CA LYS A 521 3.32 15.23 -23.72
C LYS A 521 1.97 15.92 -23.94
N ILE A 522 1.20 16.14 -22.88
CA ILE A 522 -0.13 16.77 -22.98
C ILE A 522 0.03 18.27 -23.25
N ALA A 523 0.96 18.95 -22.58
CA ALA A 523 1.22 20.38 -22.76
C ALA A 523 1.65 20.73 -24.19
N ILE A 524 2.51 19.91 -24.81
CA ILE A 524 2.90 20.07 -26.22
C ILE A 524 1.71 19.85 -27.16
N SER A 525 0.81 18.92 -26.84
CA SER A 525 -0.38 18.66 -27.66
C SER A 525 -1.38 19.83 -27.64
N LYS A 526 -1.40 20.64 -26.57
CA LYS A 526 -2.19 21.87 -26.42
C LYS A 526 -1.69 22.98 -27.32
N THR A 527 -0.37 23.17 -27.44
CA THR A 527 0.22 24.20 -28.32
C THR A 527 0.20 23.83 -29.80
N SER A 528 0.06 22.55 -30.14
CA SER A 528 0.02 22.07 -31.54
C SER A 528 -1.39 22.07 -32.16
N LYS A 529 -2.44 22.37 -31.38
CA LYS A 529 -3.85 22.37 -31.78
C LYS A 529 -4.53 23.75 -31.72
N ILE A 530 -3.75 24.78 -31.40
CA ILE A 530 -4.09 26.22 -31.53
C ILE A 530 -3.43 26.69 -32.82
#